data_AF-A0A382YVV7-F1
#
_entry.id   AF-A0A382YVV7-F1
#
_cell.length_a   1.000
_cell.length_b   1.000
_cell.length_c   1.000
_cell.angle_alpha   90.00
_cell.angle_beta   90.00
_cell.angle_gamma   90.00
#
_symmetry.space_group_name_H-M   'P 1'
#
loop_
_entity.id
_entity.type
_entity.pdbx_description
1 polymer ?
#
loop_
_entity_poly.entity_id
_entity_poly.type
_entity_poly.pdbx_seq_one_letter_code
_entity_poly.pdbx_strand_id
1 'polypeptide(L)' 'MCDRIAVLKNGKLCEISETEMLFKNPSHDYTKELLKLMPKIESIYN' A
#
# COMPACT_ATOMS: atom_id res chain seq x y z
N MET A 1 -1.32 13.08 7.91
CA MET A 1 -0.62 12.45 6.77
C MET A 1 0.46 11.54 7.36
N CYS A 2 0.75 10.40 6.73
CA CYS A 2 1.81 9.49 7.19
C CYS A 2 2.99 9.56 6.22
N ASP A 3 4.21 9.53 6.76
CA ASP A 3 5.43 9.60 5.95
C ASP A 3 5.88 8.21 5.51
N ARG A 4 5.63 7.18 6.33
CA ARG A 4 6.04 5.79 6.09
C ARG A 4 4.92 4.82 6.46
N ILE A 5 4.84 3.72 5.72
CA ILE A 5 3.85 2.67 5.90
C ILE A 5 4.57 1.35 6.16
N ALA A 6 4.09 0.59 7.15
CA ALA A 6 4.50 -0.77 7.43
C ALA A 6 3.36 -1.74 7.08
N VAL A 7 3.66 -2.75 6.26
CA VAL A 7 2.72 -3.82 5.87
C VAL A 7 3.07 -5.06 6.66
N LEU A 8 2.07 -5.60 7.36
CA LEU A 8 2.21 -6.84 8.12
C LEU A 8 1.29 -7.93 7.59
N LYS A 9 1.75 -9.18 7.66
CA LYS A 9 0.95 -10.38 7.42
C LYS A 9 1.16 -11.35 8.57
N ASN A 10 0.08 -11.76 9.23
CA ASN A 10 0.12 -12.75 10.33
C ASN A 10 1.16 -12.38 11.42
N GLY A 11 1.21 -11.10 11.80
CA GLY A 11 2.15 -10.60 12.80
C GLY A 11 3.61 -10.46 12.33
N LYS A 12 3.91 -10.75 11.06
CA LYS A 12 5.25 -10.57 10.48
C LYS A 12 5.30 -9.32 9.62
N LEU A 13 6.40 -8.59 9.71
CA LEU A 13 6.67 -7.44 8.86
C LEU A 13 7.03 -7.90 7.44
N CYS A 14 6.26 -7.46 6.44
CA CYS A 14 6.46 -7.78 5.04
C CYS A 14 7.18 -6.65 4.29
N GLU A 15 6.82 -5.40 4.57
CA GLU A 15 7.38 -4.24 3.87
C GLU A 15 7.30 -2.99 4.74
N ILE A 16 8.33 -2.13 4.66
CA ILE A 16 8.28 -0.76 5.16
C ILE A 16 8.81 0.16 4.07
N SER A 17 8.02 1.16 3.68
CA SER A 17 8.44 2.13 2.66
C SER A 17 7.82 3.50 2.93
N GLU A 18 8.34 4.52 2.26
CA GLU A 18 7.68 5.82 2.21
C GLU A 18 6.30 5.68 1.56
N THR A 19 5.34 6.48 2.01
CA THR A 19 3.95 6.42 1.55
C THR A 19 3.87 6.43 0.02
N GLU A 20 4.51 7.40 -0.63
CA GLU A 20 4.49 7.49 -2.10
C GLU A 20 5.11 6.29 -2.79
N MET A 21 6.23 5.80 -2.26
CA MET A 21 6.97 4.70 -2.86
C MET A 21 6.21 3.38 -2.73
N LEU A 22 5.50 3.18 -1.61
CA LEU A 22 4.67 1.98 -1.41
C LEU A 22 3.54 1.89 -2.46
N PHE A 23 2.90 3.02 -2.81
CA PHE A 23 1.85 3.04 -3.82
C PHE A 23 2.38 3.01 -5.26
N LYS A 24 3.53 3.64 -5.53
CA LYS A 24 4.12 3.71 -6.88
C LYS A 24 4.86 2.43 -7.27
N ASN A 25 5.65 1.88 -6.36
CA ASN A 25 6.51 0.72 -6.61
C ASN A 25 6.59 -0.20 -5.38
N PRO A 26 5.49 -0.88 -5.03
CA PRO A 26 5.50 -1.87 -3.95
C PRO A 26 6.47 -3.02 -4.24
N SER A 27 7.35 -3.31 -3.28
CA SER A 27 8.40 -4.33 -3.44
C SER A 27 7.90 -5.74 -3.12
N HIS A 28 7.02 -5.90 -2.13
CA HIS A 28 6.55 -7.20 -1.68
C HIS A 28 5.25 -7.61 -2.40
N ASP A 29 5.14 -8.87 -2.82
CA ASP A 29 3.99 -9.35 -3.59
C ASP A 29 2.66 -9.24 -2.82
N TYR A 30 2.69 -9.55 -1.53
CA TYR A 30 1.54 -9.31 -0.65
C TYR A 30 1.09 -7.84 -0.60
N THR A 31 2.01 -6.88 -0.61
CA THR A 31 1.66 -5.45 -0.68
C THR A 31 0.98 -5.15 -2.01
N LYS A 32 1.47 -5.69 -3.13
CA LYS A 32 0.84 -5.56 -4.45
C LYS A 32 -0.59 -6.10 -4.46
N GLU A 33 -0.82 -7.25 -3.84
CA GLU A 33 -2.16 -7.85 -3.70
C GLU A 33 -3.10 -6.94 -2.90
N LEU A 34 -2.66 -6.43 -1.75
CA LEU A 34 -3.44 -5.50 -0.94
C LEU A 34 -3.81 -4.23 -1.70
N LEU A 35 -2.85 -3.64 -2.41
CA LEU A 35 -3.08 -2.43 -3.21
C LEU A 35 -4.05 -2.68 -4.37
N LYS A 36 -4.07 -3.88 -4.96
CA LYS A 36 -5.06 -4.25 -5.99
C LYS A 36 -6.48 -4.34 -5.44
N LEU A 37 -6.65 -4.67 -4.16
CA LEU A 37 -7.94 -4.76 -3.49
C LEU A 37 -8.44 -3.39 -3.01
N MET A 38 -7.60 -2.36 -3.00
CA MET A 38 -8.03 -1.03 -2.59
C MET A 38 -9.07 -0.48 -3.57
N PRO A 39 -10.25 -0.06 -3.07
CA PRO A 39 -11.23 0.59 -3.92
C PRO A 39 -10.65 1.90 -4.44
N LYS A 40 -10.61 2.05 -5.76
CA LYS A 40 -10.24 3.32 -6.39
C LYS A 40 -11.40 4.28 -6.21
N ILE A 41 -11.16 5.42 -5.54
CA ILE A 41 -12.11 6.53 -5.53
C ILE A 41 -12.05 7.18 -6.91
N GLU A 42 -12.77 6.60 -7.88
CA GLU A 42 -12.95 7.16 -9.22
C GLU A 42 -14.20 8.07 -9.31
N SER A 43 -14.89 8.36 -8.19
CA SER A 43 -16.26 8.94 -8.23
C SER A 43 -16.47 10.25 -7.44
N ILE A 44 -15.47 11.13 -7.29
CA ILE A 44 -15.71 12.46 -6.64
C ILE A 44 -15.20 13.66 -7.46
N TYR A 45 -14.84 13.49 -8.73
CA TYR A 45 -14.68 14.64 -9.63
C TYR A 45 -15.44 14.40 -10.93
N ASN A 46 -16.70 14.81 -10.93
CA ASN A 46 -17.45 15.17 -12.12
C ASN A 46 -17.94 16.60 -11.94
#